data_AF-A0A1S3JC98-F1
#
_entry.id   AF-A0A1S3JC98-F1
#
_cell.length_a   1.000
_cell.length_b   1.000
_cell.length_c   1.000
_cell.angle_alpha   90.00
_cell.angle_beta   90.00
_cell.angle_gamma   90.00
#
_symmetry.space_group_name_H-M   'P 1'
#
loop_
_entity.id
_entity.type
_entity.pdbx_description
1 polymer ?
#
loop_
_entity_poly.entity_id
_entity_poly.type
_entity_poly.pdbx_seq_one_letter_code
_entity_poly.pdbx_strand_id
1 'polypeptide(L)'
;MEAQTTLFFFVLVSIFWFHQGCLRVGLITNWQSIPYVVRDHGSNSRMSFPDQSERIRTATVNQTKESHATLRIRTDSPFNTSGHLHGDHTLDYWTESEKNPKIGNKTFFVIWNVPSLKCVQYGIDLNLSHYNITSNSNMEWNGNIINIFYEDELGYYPNILQNRSRVHGGLPQLVDIEKHLKKCIADIKVSIPSPDFSGLAVIDWESWVPTWERLWDTRLIYKNASLDLVRSRHPDWNETTVESEANREWQSAAKNKAIFILGRRLMLSTLQVALAERPKARWGFYLYPDCYNYNGPQIHDCTDIVKERNNELEWLFKESTVLLPSAYLDSKYDIKWKTAFVRHKKQEALRIRQYVGLSPRAMPVFLYSRFRHPDTLTWYSLIELNATIAQSKSLGTDGIVLWDDHLVTDTREHCSLLQRYVTTTLGPLVQKIVNNS
;
A
#
# COMPACT_ATOMS: atom_id res chain seq x y z
N MET A 1 9.58 65.40 -59.04
CA MET A 1 9.50 66.33 -57.89
C MET A 1 9.31 65.48 -56.65
N GLU A 2 10.09 65.75 -55.60
CA GLU A 2 9.93 65.35 -54.18
C GLU A 2 9.58 63.87 -53.85
N ALA A 3 10.29 63.05 -53.07
CA ALA A 3 11.50 63.06 -52.22
C ALA A 3 11.20 62.63 -50.77
N GLN A 4 11.96 61.62 -50.29
CA GLN A 4 12.19 61.24 -48.88
C GLN A 4 10.97 60.66 -48.09
N THR A 5 11.12 59.82 -47.05
CA THR A 5 12.32 59.43 -46.27
C THR A 5 12.24 57.95 -45.80
N THR A 6 13.38 57.25 -45.80
CA THR A 6 13.59 55.98 -45.06
C THR A 6 14.52 56.24 -43.88
N LEU A 7 14.29 55.64 -42.70
CA LEU A 7 15.27 55.68 -41.61
C LEU A 7 15.47 54.31 -40.94
N PHE A 8 16.64 53.72 -41.15
CA PHE A 8 17.26 52.73 -40.27
C PHE A 8 18.08 53.45 -39.20
N PHE A 9 18.35 52.80 -38.07
CA PHE A 9 19.49 53.18 -37.21
C PHE A 9 20.26 51.97 -36.69
N PHE A 10 21.57 51.96 -36.99
CA PHE A 10 22.62 51.19 -36.34
C PHE A 10 23.51 52.19 -35.60
N VAL A 11 24.05 51.83 -34.43
CA VAL A 11 25.27 52.47 -33.87
C VAL A 11 26.18 51.39 -33.29
N LEU A 12 27.49 51.59 -33.46
CA LEU A 12 28.57 50.67 -33.15
C LEU A 12 29.45 51.17 -31.98
N VAL A 13 30.09 50.21 -31.29
CA VAL A 13 31.44 50.29 -30.70
C VAL A 13 31.72 51.26 -29.53
N SER A 14 32.25 50.70 -28.43
CA SER A 14 33.55 51.10 -27.88
C SER A 14 34.13 50.04 -26.94
N ILE A 15 35.45 49.83 -27.02
CA ILE A 15 36.25 48.92 -26.18
C ILE A 15 37.14 49.77 -25.28
N PHE A 16 37.26 49.43 -23.99
CA PHE A 16 38.45 49.78 -23.20
C PHE A 16 38.74 48.72 -22.12
N TRP A 17 40.03 48.54 -21.83
CA TRP A 17 40.61 47.62 -20.86
C TRP A 17 41.42 48.47 -19.85
N PHE A 18 41.32 48.22 -18.53
CA PHE A 18 42.46 47.95 -17.62
C PHE A 18 42.05 47.85 -16.12
N HIS A 19 42.33 46.68 -15.54
CA HIS A 19 42.88 46.38 -14.21
C HIS A 19 42.28 46.78 -12.83
N GLN A 20 42.45 45.81 -11.90
CA GLN A 20 42.34 45.83 -10.42
C GLN A 20 40.92 46.00 -9.82
N GLY A 21 40.46 45.20 -8.84
CA GLY A 21 41.03 43.98 -8.24
C GLY A 21 40.17 43.44 -7.08
N CYS A 22 40.35 42.16 -6.73
CA CYS A 22 39.90 41.46 -5.50
C CYS A 22 38.38 41.25 -5.19
N LEU A 23 37.96 40.00 -5.39
CA LEU A 23 37.32 39.12 -4.39
C LEU A 23 36.04 39.57 -3.65
N ARG A 24 34.91 38.98 -4.05
CA ARG A 24 34.09 38.11 -3.18
C ARG A 24 33.21 37.16 -4.00
N VAL A 25 33.40 35.85 -3.82
CA VAL A 25 32.56 34.82 -4.44
C VAL A 25 31.30 34.62 -3.59
N GLY A 26 30.13 34.90 -4.17
CA GLY A 26 28.83 34.54 -3.61
C GLY A 26 28.02 33.78 -4.66
N LEU A 27 27.97 32.44 -4.53
CA LEU A 27 27.17 31.60 -5.41
C LEU A 27 25.69 31.70 -5.03
N ILE A 28 24.94 32.55 -5.73
CA ILE A 28 23.48 32.56 -5.70
C ILE A 28 22.98 31.56 -6.76
N THR A 29 22.69 30.34 -6.35
CA THR A 29 22.00 29.36 -7.19
C THR A 29 20.50 29.61 -7.17
N ASN A 30 20.03 30.46 -8.09
CA ASN A 30 18.59 30.63 -8.34
C ASN A 30 17.99 29.33 -8.89
N TRP A 31 17.39 28.53 -8.00
CA TRP A 31 16.48 27.46 -8.39
C TRP A 31 15.14 28.07 -8.83
N GLN A 32 14.96 28.26 -10.13
CA GLN A 32 13.64 28.58 -10.69
C GLN A 32 12.73 27.36 -10.56
N SER A 33 11.72 27.48 -9.72
CA SER A 33 10.70 26.47 -9.49
C SER A 33 9.85 26.25 -10.74
N ILE A 34 9.99 25.08 -11.37
CA ILE A 34 9.04 24.57 -12.36
C ILE A 34 7.73 24.25 -11.63
N PRO A 35 6.55 24.69 -12.11
CA PRO A 35 5.29 24.46 -11.42
C PRO A 35 4.91 22.97 -11.44
N TYR A 36 4.84 22.36 -10.26
CA TYR A 36 4.29 21.03 -10.06
C TYR A 36 2.78 21.04 -10.31
N VAL A 37 2.31 20.21 -11.24
CA VAL A 37 0.89 19.91 -11.45
C VAL A 37 0.71 18.40 -11.56
N VAL A 38 0.43 17.76 -10.43
CA VAL A 38 -0.05 16.37 -10.36
C VAL A 38 -1.22 16.33 -9.37
N ARG A 39 -2.27 15.57 -9.71
CA ARG A 39 -3.50 15.41 -8.91
C ARG A 39 -3.56 14.04 -8.26
N ASP A 40 -4.47 13.91 -7.30
CA ASP A 40 -4.78 12.69 -6.56
C ASP A 40 -4.69 11.38 -7.38
N HIS A 41 -3.92 10.44 -6.83
CA HIS A 41 -4.06 9.01 -7.10
C HIS A 41 -4.58 8.23 -5.89
N GLY A 42 -4.82 8.91 -4.75
CA GLY A 42 -5.58 8.34 -3.64
C GLY A 42 -7.08 8.44 -3.95
N SER A 43 -7.70 7.35 -4.36
CA SER A 43 -9.17 7.25 -4.42
C SER A 43 -9.73 7.18 -3.00
N ASN A 44 -9.82 8.34 -2.34
CA ASN A 44 -10.37 8.47 -1.00
C ASN A 44 -11.91 8.39 -1.00
N SER A 45 -12.43 7.30 -1.59
CA SER A 45 -13.83 6.91 -1.53
C SER A 45 -14.09 6.24 -0.18
N ARG A 46 -14.35 7.07 0.84
CA ARG A 46 -14.79 6.65 2.18
C ARG A 46 -16.05 5.77 2.06
N MET A 47 -15.87 4.45 2.03
CA MET A 47 -16.95 3.48 1.98
C MET A 47 -17.67 3.43 3.34
N SER A 48 -18.77 4.18 3.45
CA SER A 48 -19.75 3.93 4.49
C SER A 48 -20.63 2.74 4.09
N PHE A 49 -20.31 1.55 4.58
CA PHE A 49 -21.22 0.40 4.51
C PHE A 49 -22.42 0.65 5.43
N PRO A 50 -23.65 0.26 5.05
CA PRO A 50 -24.79 0.26 5.96
C PRO A 50 -24.56 -0.76 7.07
N ASP A 51 -24.90 -0.35 8.28
CA ASP A 51 -24.75 -1.11 9.52
C ASP A 51 -25.40 -2.51 9.45
N GLN A 52 -24.66 -3.56 9.81
CA GLN A 52 -25.19 -4.93 9.92
C GLN A 52 -25.74 -5.28 11.31
N SER A 53 -25.96 -4.29 12.18
CA SER A 53 -26.44 -4.50 13.56
C SER A 53 -27.94 -4.90 13.70
N GLU A 54 -28.70 -5.12 12.62
CA GLU A 54 -30.10 -5.59 12.70
C GLU A 54 -30.26 -7.12 12.58
N ARG A 55 -29.74 -7.87 13.58
CA ARG A 55 -30.28 -9.22 13.88
C ARG A 55 -30.00 -9.77 15.29
N ILE A 56 -30.28 -9.00 16.33
CA ILE A 56 -30.42 -9.55 17.70
C ILE A 56 -31.90 -9.62 18.07
N ARG A 57 -32.49 -10.82 17.97
CA ARG A 57 -33.81 -11.09 18.54
C ARG A 57 -33.70 -11.15 20.06
N THR A 58 -34.66 -10.50 20.72
CA THR A 58 -34.82 -10.49 22.18
C THR A 58 -34.94 -11.89 22.76
N ALA A 59 -34.06 -12.22 23.70
CA ALA A 59 -34.16 -13.39 24.56
C ALA A 59 -33.96 -12.94 26.03
N THR A 60 -35.07 -12.70 26.73
CA THR A 60 -35.09 -12.34 28.14
C THR A 60 -34.66 -13.53 28.99
N VAL A 61 -33.60 -13.41 29.79
CA VAL A 61 -33.21 -14.42 30.79
C VAL A 61 -32.99 -13.76 32.14
N ASN A 62 -33.60 -14.35 33.17
CA ASN A 62 -33.71 -13.79 34.52
C ASN A 62 -32.39 -13.78 35.30
N GLN A 63 -32.30 -12.84 36.24
CA GLN A 63 -31.29 -12.85 37.30
C GLN A 63 -31.42 -14.11 38.16
N THR A 64 -30.30 -14.77 38.46
CA THR A 64 -30.13 -15.58 39.69
C THR A 64 -28.68 -15.48 40.17
N LYS A 65 -28.46 -15.85 41.45
CA LYS A 65 -27.36 -15.34 42.31
C LYS A 65 -26.02 -16.09 42.21
N GLU A 66 -24.98 -15.32 42.52
CA GLU A 66 -23.80 -15.64 43.36
C GLU A 66 -23.17 -17.04 43.33
N SER A 67 -21.85 -17.08 43.06
CA SER A 67 -20.90 -17.67 44.03
C SER A 67 -19.53 -17.01 43.90
N HIS A 68 -18.89 -16.71 45.03
CA HIS A 68 -17.56 -16.10 45.08
C HIS A 68 -16.44 -17.13 44.89
N ALA A 69 -15.41 -16.78 44.10
CA ALA A 69 -14.13 -17.47 44.12
C ALA A 69 -12.98 -16.45 44.06
N THR A 70 -12.30 -16.25 45.19
CA THR A 70 -11.17 -15.31 45.32
C THR A 70 -9.87 -15.99 44.93
N LEU A 71 -9.19 -15.54 43.87
CA LEU A 71 -7.82 -15.97 43.58
C LEU A 71 -6.81 -14.88 43.94
N ARG A 72 -5.80 -15.24 44.74
CA ARG A 72 -4.80 -14.31 45.29
C ARG A 72 -3.74 -13.96 44.25
N ILE A 73 -3.47 -12.66 44.08
CA ILE A 73 -2.26 -12.17 43.42
C ILE A 73 -1.08 -12.43 44.35
N ARG A 74 0.00 -13.03 43.82
CA ARG A 74 1.28 -13.16 44.52
C ARG A 74 2.32 -12.32 43.80
N THR A 75 2.60 -11.14 44.35
CA THR A 75 3.79 -10.36 44.03
C THR A 75 4.97 -10.91 44.80
N ASP A 76 6.11 -11.14 44.15
CA ASP A 76 7.43 -10.80 44.69
C ASP A 76 8.50 -10.83 43.58
N SER A 77 9.48 -9.93 43.70
CA SER A 77 10.58 -9.64 42.77
C SER A 77 11.87 -10.40 43.22
N PRO A 78 13.10 -10.23 42.64
CA PRO A 78 13.56 -9.20 41.72
C PRO A 78 14.43 -9.64 40.51
N PHE A 79 14.72 -8.65 39.66
CA PHE A 79 15.86 -8.67 38.72
C PHE A 79 17.20 -8.90 39.43
N ASN A 80 18.09 -9.68 38.82
CA ASN A 80 19.53 -9.44 38.94
C ASN A 80 20.26 -9.78 37.63
N THR A 81 21.48 -9.26 37.47
CA THR A 81 22.17 -9.07 36.19
C THR A 81 23.22 -10.14 35.86
N SER A 82 23.72 -10.07 34.63
CA SER A 82 24.93 -10.71 34.08
C SER A 82 24.91 -12.24 33.85
N GLY A 83 24.97 -12.60 32.58
CA GLY A 83 25.23 -13.95 32.08
C GLY A 83 25.38 -13.91 30.57
N HIS A 84 26.61 -14.03 30.05
CA HIS A 84 26.83 -14.20 28.62
C HIS A 84 26.32 -15.57 28.17
N LEU A 85 25.41 -15.58 27.20
CA LEU A 85 25.09 -16.78 26.43
C LEU A 85 25.19 -16.44 24.94
N HIS A 86 26.27 -16.90 24.32
CA HIS A 86 26.25 -17.19 22.89
C HIS A 86 25.27 -18.36 22.69
N GLY A 87 24.03 -18.05 22.31
CA GLY A 87 23.03 -19.02 21.91
C GLY A 87 22.81 -18.93 20.41
N ASP A 88 23.48 -19.81 19.67
CA ASP A 88 23.16 -20.06 18.27
C ASP A 88 21.77 -20.75 18.23
N HIS A 89 20.78 -20.05 17.69
CA HIS A 89 19.39 -20.50 17.62
C HIS A 89 18.86 -20.36 16.19
N THR A 90 19.44 -21.18 15.31
CA THR A 90 18.76 -21.65 14.10
C THR A 90 17.50 -22.42 14.50
N LEU A 91 16.35 -21.74 14.41
CA LEU A 91 15.02 -22.33 14.65
C LEU A 91 14.56 -23.14 13.43
N ASP A 92 15.25 -24.25 13.16
CA ASP A 92 14.85 -25.27 12.18
C ASP A 92 13.66 -26.08 12.72
N TYR A 93 12.45 -25.54 12.56
CA TYR A 93 11.19 -26.27 12.78
C TYR A 93 10.13 -25.92 11.72
N TRP A 94 10.30 -26.44 10.51
CA TRP A 94 9.19 -26.61 9.56
C TRP A 94 9.37 -27.91 8.77
N THR A 95 8.58 -28.94 9.10
CA THR A 95 8.42 -30.09 8.21
C THR A 95 7.68 -29.66 6.94
N GLU A 96 8.22 -30.05 5.78
CA GLU A 96 7.80 -29.60 4.43
C GLU A 96 6.31 -29.88 4.10
N SER A 97 5.63 -30.73 4.88
CA SER A 97 4.32 -31.31 4.57
C SER A 97 3.09 -30.49 4.96
N GLU A 98 3.20 -29.50 5.85
CA GLU A 98 2.02 -28.83 6.45
C GLU A 98 1.65 -27.48 5.81
N LYS A 99 2.50 -26.91 4.95
CA LYS A 99 2.26 -25.63 4.26
C LYS A 99 1.46 -25.77 2.95
N ASN A 100 0.57 -26.76 2.87
CA ASN A 100 -0.10 -27.15 1.63
C ASN A 100 -1.63 -26.99 1.72
N PRO A 101 -2.18 -25.75 1.68
CA PRO A 101 -3.55 -25.59 1.20
C PRO A 101 -3.58 -26.15 -0.22
N LYS A 102 -4.59 -26.97 -0.56
CA LYS A 102 -4.72 -27.64 -1.88
C LYS A 102 -5.04 -26.64 -3.00
N ILE A 103 -4.09 -25.79 -3.29
CA ILE A 103 -3.96 -25.05 -4.52
C ILE A 103 -3.56 -26.08 -5.57
N GLY A 104 -4.46 -26.39 -6.51
CA GLY A 104 -4.21 -27.36 -7.58
C GLY A 104 -3.10 -26.92 -8.55
N ASN A 105 -2.89 -27.67 -9.63
CA ASN A 105 -1.82 -27.47 -10.64
C ASN A 105 -1.80 -26.11 -11.40
N LYS A 106 -2.51 -25.08 -10.92
CA LYS A 106 -2.46 -23.71 -11.44
C LYS A 106 -1.16 -23.03 -11.03
N THR A 107 -0.38 -22.59 -12.02
CA THR A 107 0.89 -21.86 -11.83
C THR A 107 0.71 -20.34 -11.77
N PHE A 108 -0.51 -19.84 -12.03
CA PHE A 108 -0.85 -18.41 -12.02
C PHE A 108 -2.30 -18.20 -11.58
N PHE A 109 -2.53 -17.24 -10.68
CA PHE A 109 -3.84 -16.96 -10.09
C PHE A 109 -4.41 -15.62 -10.56
N VAL A 110 -5.72 -15.59 -10.82
CA VAL A 110 -6.49 -14.35 -11.00
C VAL A 110 -7.53 -14.30 -9.90
N ILE A 111 -7.36 -13.37 -8.96
CA ILE A 111 -8.24 -13.20 -7.80
C ILE A 111 -9.17 -12.00 -8.03
N TRP A 112 -10.43 -12.14 -7.65
CA TRP A 112 -11.45 -11.11 -7.76
C TRP A 112 -11.71 -10.45 -6.40
N ASN A 113 -11.44 -9.14 -6.32
CA ASN A 113 -11.61 -8.32 -5.12
C ASN A 113 -12.42 -7.06 -5.49
N VAL A 114 -13.64 -7.29 -5.98
CA VAL A 114 -14.62 -6.27 -6.41
C VAL A 114 -15.89 -6.50 -5.60
N PRO A 115 -16.61 -5.47 -5.12
CA PRO A 115 -17.77 -5.60 -4.22
C PRO A 115 -19.07 -6.10 -4.93
N SER A 116 -18.97 -7.22 -5.64
CA SER A 116 -20.01 -7.73 -6.56
C SER A 116 -21.18 -8.49 -5.93
N LEU A 117 -21.29 -8.52 -4.58
CA LEU A 117 -22.46 -9.06 -3.88
C LEU A 117 -23.78 -8.42 -4.35
N LYS A 118 -23.78 -7.10 -4.64
CA LYS A 118 -24.95 -6.40 -5.20
C LYS A 118 -25.43 -7.03 -6.53
N CYS A 119 -24.52 -7.47 -7.38
CA CYS A 119 -24.88 -8.12 -8.65
C CYS A 119 -25.63 -9.43 -8.43
N VAL A 120 -25.20 -10.24 -7.46
CA VAL A 120 -25.90 -11.46 -7.04
C VAL A 120 -27.30 -11.13 -6.52
N GLN A 121 -27.44 -10.07 -5.71
CA GLN A 121 -28.74 -9.58 -5.22
C GLN A 121 -29.67 -9.10 -6.35
N TYR A 122 -29.13 -8.56 -7.45
CA TYR A 122 -29.88 -8.21 -8.65
C TYR A 122 -30.17 -9.40 -9.60
N GLY A 123 -29.78 -10.63 -9.21
CA GLY A 123 -29.94 -11.83 -10.01
C GLY A 123 -28.97 -11.93 -11.20
N ILE A 124 -27.82 -11.25 -11.13
CA ILE A 124 -26.79 -11.21 -12.17
C ILE A 124 -25.57 -12.02 -11.72
N ASP A 125 -25.39 -13.20 -12.32
CA ASP A 125 -24.19 -14.02 -12.12
C ASP A 125 -23.07 -13.59 -13.08
N LEU A 126 -21.89 -13.26 -12.54
CA LEU A 126 -20.69 -12.93 -13.31
C LEU A 126 -19.97 -14.18 -13.86
N ASN A 127 -20.31 -15.38 -13.39
CA ASN A 127 -19.77 -16.67 -13.82
C ASN A 127 -18.23 -16.73 -13.83
N LEU A 128 -17.60 -16.14 -12.81
CA LEU A 128 -16.14 -15.95 -12.72
C LEU A 128 -15.36 -17.28 -12.74
N SER A 129 -15.90 -18.30 -12.07
CA SER A 129 -15.28 -19.62 -11.94
C SER A 129 -15.10 -20.34 -13.28
N HIS A 130 -16.04 -20.18 -14.21
CA HIS A 130 -15.94 -20.70 -15.59
C HIS A 130 -14.70 -20.15 -16.31
N TYR A 131 -14.30 -18.91 -16.02
CA TYR A 131 -13.14 -18.25 -16.61
C TYR A 131 -11.84 -18.46 -15.82
N ASN A 132 -11.83 -19.34 -14.81
CA ASN A 132 -10.73 -19.52 -13.85
C ASN A 132 -10.41 -18.29 -12.97
N ILE A 133 -11.32 -17.32 -12.89
CA ILE A 133 -11.22 -16.20 -11.95
C ILE A 133 -11.72 -16.69 -10.58
N THR A 134 -10.89 -16.55 -9.56
CA THR A 134 -11.16 -17.03 -8.19
C THR A 134 -11.74 -15.88 -7.35
N SER A 135 -12.93 -16.06 -6.79
CA SER A 135 -13.62 -15.07 -5.94
C SER A 135 -13.95 -15.66 -4.57
N ASN A 136 -14.19 -14.81 -3.58
CA ASN A 136 -14.85 -15.22 -2.34
C ASN A 136 -16.21 -15.89 -2.63
N SER A 137 -16.61 -16.81 -1.76
CA SER A 137 -17.95 -17.40 -1.74
C SER A 137 -19.02 -16.31 -1.76
N ASN A 138 -20.12 -16.56 -2.48
CA ASN A 138 -21.26 -15.64 -2.62
C ASN A 138 -20.91 -14.20 -3.10
N MET A 139 -19.71 -13.97 -3.64
CA MET A 139 -19.18 -12.63 -3.95
C MET A 139 -19.05 -11.71 -2.73
N GLU A 140 -18.85 -12.27 -1.53
CA GLU A 140 -18.58 -11.54 -0.29
C GLU A 140 -17.31 -10.67 -0.42
N TRP A 141 -17.33 -9.47 0.15
CA TRP A 141 -16.21 -8.52 0.07
C TRP A 141 -14.93 -9.07 0.72
N ASN A 142 -15.10 -9.54 1.96
CA ASN A 142 -14.11 -10.24 2.77
C ASN A 142 -14.63 -11.68 2.97
N GLY A 143 -13.78 -12.69 2.78
CA GLY A 143 -14.21 -14.09 2.73
C GLY A 143 -13.07 -15.11 2.63
N ASN A 144 -13.34 -16.25 1.99
CA ASN A 144 -12.46 -17.43 2.02
C ASN A 144 -11.28 -17.43 1.03
N ILE A 145 -11.16 -16.43 0.15
CA ILE A 145 -10.08 -16.29 -0.84
C ILE A 145 -9.22 -15.05 -0.56
N ILE A 146 -9.87 -13.92 -0.31
CA ILE A 146 -9.21 -12.64 -0.04
C ILE A 146 -9.98 -11.84 1.01
N ASN A 147 -9.22 -11.20 1.89
CA ASN A 147 -9.71 -10.17 2.81
C ASN A 147 -8.83 -8.94 2.64
N ILE A 148 -9.45 -7.77 2.62
CA ILE A 148 -8.78 -6.47 2.63
C ILE A 148 -9.27 -5.67 3.83
N PHE A 149 -8.34 -4.94 4.45
CA PHE A 149 -8.58 -4.09 5.61
C PHE A 149 -8.16 -2.66 5.26
N TYR A 150 -9.14 -1.77 5.13
CA TYR A 150 -8.91 -0.34 4.97
C TYR A 150 -8.48 0.32 6.30
N GLU A 151 -8.17 1.62 6.22
CA GLU A 151 -7.60 2.42 7.32
C GLU A 151 -8.40 2.40 8.63
N ASP A 152 -9.73 2.24 8.59
CA ASP A 152 -10.61 2.17 9.75
C ASP A 152 -11.06 0.74 10.13
N GLU A 153 -10.63 -0.28 9.37
CA GLU A 153 -11.03 -1.68 9.55
C GLU A 153 -10.02 -2.53 10.35
N LEU A 154 -8.80 -2.03 10.60
CA LEU A 154 -7.76 -2.74 11.34
C LEU A 154 -7.08 -1.86 12.39
N GLY A 155 -7.39 -2.11 13.66
CA GLY A 155 -6.73 -1.46 14.78
C GLY A 155 -7.19 -0.02 15.01
N TYR A 156 -6.23 0.81 15.42
CA TYR A 156 -6.36 2.26 15.54
C TYR A 156 -5.27 2.91 14.69
N TYR A 157 -5.39 2.80 13.37
CA TYR A 157 -4.42 3.38 12.43
C TYR A 157 -4.53 4.92 12.43
N PRO A 158 -3.43 5.67 12.64
CA PRO A 158 -3.48 7.12 12.75
C PRO A 158 -3.44 7.76 11.35
N ASN A 159 -4.36 8.68 11.07
CA ASN A 159 -4.30 9.50 9.86
C ASN A 159 -4.71 10.97 10.12
N ILE A 160 -4.32 11.84 9.19
CA ILE A 160 -4.75 13.23 9.11
C ILE A 160 -5.66 13.34 7.90
N LEU A 161 -6.95 13.59 8.15
CA LEU A 161 -7.96 13.74 7.10
C LEU A 161 -7.72 15.03 6.29
N GLN A 162 -8.33 15.13 5.11
CA GLN A 162 -8.22 16.32 4.24
C GLN A 162 -8.66 17.63 4.95
N ASN A 163 -9.64 17.56 5.86
CA ASN A 163 -10.06 18.69 6.70
C ASN A 163 -9.12 18.96 7.89
N ARG A 164 -7.92 18.36 7.91
CA ARG A 164 -6.88 18.41 8.95
C ARG A 164 -7.26 17.81 10.31
N SER A 165 -8.39 17.10 10.41
CA SER A 165 -8.76 16.35 11.62
C SER A 165 -7.81 15.18 11.84
N ARG A 166 -7.39 14.95 13.09
CA ARG A 166 -6.46 13.89 13.49
C ARG A 166 -7.21 12.67 14.02
N VAL A 167 -7.21 11.57 13.28
CA VAL A 167 -7.77 10.28 13.72
C VAL A 167 -6.70 9.52 14.49
N HIS A 168 -7.04 9.01 15.67
CA HIS A 168 -6.10 8.32 16.59
C HIS A 168 -4.78 9.09 16.85
N GLY A 169 -4.86 10.41 16.99
CA GLY A 169 -3.71 11.32 17.14
C GLY A 169 -3.10 11.80 15.82
N GLY A 170 -3.40 11.12 14.71
CA GLY A 170 -3.03 11.47 13.34
C GLY A 170 -1.56 11.28 12.98
N LEU A 171 -0.73 10.83 13.92
CA LEU A 171 0.69 10.57 13.73
C LEU A 171 1.05 9.23 14.39
N PRO A 172 1.87 8.37 13.76
CA PRO A 172 2.33 7.10 14.34
C PRO A 172 2.92 7.25 15.75
N GLN A 173 3.59 8.37 16.02
CA GLN A 173 4.17 8.66 17.33
C GLN A 173 3.20 9.00 18.45
N LEU A 174 1.91 9.15 18.15
CA LEU A 174 0.86 9.49 19.14
C LEU A 174 -0.10 8.32 19.41
N VAL A 175 0.13 7.15 18.79
CA VAL A 175 -0.72 5.96 18.97
C VAL A 175 -0.35 5.20 20.24
N ASP A 176 -1.36 4.88 21.04
CA ASP A 176 -1.30 3.84 22.06
C ASP A 176 -1.20 2.46 21.37
N ILE A 177 0.04 2.01 21.17
CA ILE A 177 0.35 0.77 20.45
C ILE A 177 -0.26 -0.47 21.10
N GLU A 178 -0.46 -0.49 22.43
CA GLU A 178 -1.06 -1.65 23.10
C GLU A 178 -2.57 -1.72 22.79
N LYS A 179 -3.27 -0.59 22.86
CA LYS A 179 -4.69 -0.51 22.45
C LYS A 179 -4.86 -0.80 20.96
N HIS A 180 -3.97 -0.28 20.12
CA HIS A 180 -3.96 -0.55 18.68
C HIS A 180 -3.87 -2.05 18.40
N LEU A 181 -2.86 -2.75 18.94
CA LEU A 181 -2.67 -4.19 18.70
C LEU A 181 -3.80 -5.04 19.28
N LYS A 182 -4.36 -4.68 20.45
CA LYS A 182 -5.55 -5.34 21.01
C LYS A 182 -6.77 -5.20 20.09
N LYS A 183 -6.95 -4.02 19.46
CA LYS A 183 -8.00 -3.77 18.47
C LYS A 183 -7.75 -4.58 17.18
N CYS A 184 -6.52 -4.63 16.66
CA CYS A 184 -6.15 -5.48 15.53
C CYS A 184 -6.51 -6.96 15.75
N ILE A 185 -6.22 -7.51 16.94
CA ILE A 185 -6.59 -8.90 17.30
C ILE A 185 -8.12 -9.12 17.21
N ALA A 186 -8.91 -8.18 17.71
CA ALA A 186 -10.36 -8.26 17.67
C ALA A 186 -10.88 -8.17 16.23
N ASP A 187 -10.36 -7.22 15.45
CA ASP A 187 -10.79 -6.98 14.07
C ASP A 187 -10.47 -8.18 13.16
N ILE A 188 -9.28 -8.76 13.27
CA ILE A 188 -8.91 -9.96 12.51
C ILE A 188 -9.80 -11.16 12.89
N LYS A 189 -10.25 -11.25 14.15
CA LYS A 189 -11.19 -12.29 14.59
C LYS A 189 -12.60 -12.11 14.03
N VAL A 190 -13.03 -10.87 13.80
CA VAL A 190 -14.32 -10.56 13.17
C VAL A 190 -14.24 -10.75 11.66
N SER A 191 -13.27 -10.13 10.98
CA SER A 191 -13.16 -10.11 9.52
C SER A 191 -12.67 -11.43 8.92
N ILE A 192 -11.87 -12.21 9.65
CA ILE A 192 -11.40 -13.54 9.22
C ILE A 192 -11.77 -14.58 10.30
N PRO A 193 -13.03 -15.05 10.38
CA PRO A 193 -13.47 -15.94 11.47
C PRO A 193 -12.73 -17.27 11.54
N SER A 194 -12.26 -17.81 10.40
CA SER A 194 -11.53 -19.08 10.35
C SER A 194 -10.06 -18.91 10.74
N PRO A 195 -9.56 -19.59 11.79
CA PRO A 195 -8.13 -19.62 12.12
C PRO A 195 -7.28 -20.29 11.03
N ASP A 196 -7.90 -21.19 10.25
CA ASP A 196 -7.27 -21.93 9.15
C ASP A 196 -7.28 -21.18 7.81
N PHE A 197 -7.71 -19.91 7.79
CA PHE A 197 -7.71 -19.10 6.57
C PHE A 197 -6.32 -19.04 5.93
N SER A 198 -6.23 -19.43 4.66
CA SER A 198 -4.98 -19.52 3.90
C SER A 198 -5.00 -18.72 2.59
N GLY A 199 -5.92 -17.76 2.48
CA GLY A 199 -6.02 -16.85 1.34
C GLY A 199 -5.14 -15.61 1.51
N LEU A 200 -5.39 -14.58 0.68
CA LEU A 200 -4.72 -13.29 0.81
C LEU A 200 -5.37 -12.45 1.92
N ALA A 201 -4.55 -11.79 2.73
CA ALA A 201 -4.98 -10.83 3.74
C ALA A 201 -4.20 -9.53 3.54
N VAL A 202 -4.91 -8.48 3.13
CA VAL A 202 -4.33 -7.27 2.57
C VAL A 202 -4.56 -6.11 3.52
N ILE A 203 -3.49 -5.46 3.97
CA ILE A 203 -3.58 -4.25 4.77
C ILE A 203 -3.44 -3.05 3.84
N ASP A 204 -4.49 -2.25 3.73
CA ASP A 204 -4.60 -1.11 2.81
C ASP A 204 -4.53 0.21 3.58
N TRP A 205 -3.29 0.63 3.85
CA TRP A 205 -2.93 1.82 4.62
C TRP A 205 -2.13 2.78 3.74
N GLU A 206 -2.80 3.77 3.14
CA GLU A 206 -2.21 4.67 2.14
C GLU A 206 -1.85 6.06 2.67
N SER A 207 -2.46 6.50 3.76
CA SER A 207 -2.38 7.86 4.32
C SER A 207 -0.94 8.36 4.51
N TRP A 208 -0.04 7.52 4.99
CA TRP A 208 1.39 7.83 5.14
C TRP A 208 2.25 6.60 4.81
N VAL A 209 3.55 6.86 4.62
CA VAL A 209 4.56 5.84 4.29
C VAL A 209 5.67 5.87 5.34
N PRO A 210 6.30 4.72 5.67
CA PRO A 210 7.25 4.65 6.79
C PRO A 210 8.58 5.39 6.54
N THR A 211 8.86 5.85 5.31
CA THR A 211 10.10 6.57 4.95
C THR A 211 9.87 8.09 4.83
N TRP A 212 10.67 8.88 5.54
CA TRP A 212 10.55 10.35 5.62
C TRP A 212 10.67 11.02 4.25
N GLU A 213 11.64 10.58 3.45
CA GLU A 213 11.92 11.04 2.09
C GLU A 213 10.75 10.81 1.12
N ARG A 214 9.77 9.98 1.51
CA ARG A 214 8.57 9.67 0.73
C ARG A 214 7.31 10.41 1.26
N LEU A 215 7.45 11.30 2.26
CA LEU A 215 6.39 12.21 2.74
C LEU A 215 6.33 13.53 1.92
N TRP A 216 6.19 13.42 0.61
CA TRP A 216 5.99 14.54 -0.32
C TRP A 216 4.51 14.67 -0.72
N ASP A 217 4.18 15.68 -1.53
CA ASP A 217 2.83 16.03 -1.98
C ASP A 217 1.80 16.05 -0.84
N THR A 218 0.69 15.32 -0.98
CA THR A 218 -0.40 15.26 0.02
C THR A 218 0.08 14.70 1.36
N ARG A 219 1.15 13.90 1.38
CA ARG A 219 1.74 13.33 2.60
C ARG A 219 2.68 14.30 3.33
N LEU A 220 2.99 15.46 2.76
CA LEU A 220 3.78 16.52 3.43
C LEU A 220 3.11 17.01 4.73
N ILE A 221 1.79 16.86 4.86
CA ILE A 221 1.06 17.18 6.10
C ILE A 221 1.58 16.38 7.31
N TYR A 222 2.04 15.14 7.12
CA TYR A 222 2.63 14.32 8.19
C TYR A 222 4.03 14.81 8.59
N LYS A 223 4.84 15.25 7.61
CA LYS A 223 6.13 15.89 7.85
C LYS A 223 5.96 17.16 8.70
N ASN A 224 5.06 18.05 8.26
CA ASN A 224 4.76 19.30 8.95
C ASN A 224 4.17 19.06 10.35
N ALA A 225 3.20 18.17 10.50
CA ALA A 225 2.60 17.85 11.79
C ALA A 225 3.59 17.20 12.78
N SER A 226 4.62 16.51 12.29
CA SER A 226 5.72 15.97 13.12
C SER A 226 6.70 17.08 13.54
N LEU A 227 7.04 18.00 12.63
CA LEU A 227 7.83 19.21 12.95
C LEU A 227 7.14 20.06 14.01
N ASP A 228 5.85 20.33 13.88
CA ASP A 228 5.07 21.12 14.83
C ASP A 228 5.00 20.46 16.23
N LEU A 229 4.92 19.13 16.29
CA LEU A 229 4.95 18.37 17.54
C LEU A 229 6.30 18.52 18.27
N VAL A 230 7.41 18.53 17.53
CA VAL A 230 8.74 18.78 18.08
C VAL A 230 8.86 20.22 18.56
N ARG A 231 8.47 21.22 17.74
CA ARG A 231 8.47 22.65 18.12
C ARG A 231 7.66 22.88 19.40
N SER A 232 6.49 22.25 19.56
CA SER A 232 5.67 22.41 20.76
C SER A 232 6.29 21.81 22.03
N ARG A 233 7.17 20.81 21.90
CA ARG A 233 7.91 20.20 23.01
C ARG A 233 9.21 20.95 23.32
N HIS A 234 9.80 21.62 22.33
CA HIS A 234 11.09 22.29 22.42
C HIS A 234 11.05 23.69 21.77
N PRO A 235 10.37 24.69 22.39
CA PRO A 235 10.17 26.01 21.79
C PRO A 235 11.47 26.78 21.52
N ASP A 236 12.53 26.50 22.29
CA ASP A 236 13.82 27.20 22.21
C ASP A 236 14.80 26.59 21.19
N TRP A 237 14.40 25.54 20.46
CA TRP A 237 15.27 24.86 19.49
C TRP A 237 15.26 25.57 18.13
N ASN A 238 16.44 25.70 17.52
CA ASN A 238 16.56 26.25 16.17
C ASN A 238 15.98 25.28 15.12
N GLU A 239 15.60 25.81 13.95
CA GLU A 239 14.91 25.02 12.92
C GLU A 239 15.73 23.83 12.39
N THR A 240 17.07 23.92 12.33
CA THR A 240 17.92 22.78 11.95
C THR A 240 17.87 21.68 13.01
N THR A 241 17.85 22.04 14.30
CA THR A 241 17.66 21.08 15.39
C THR A 241 16.23 20.53 15.41
N VAL A 242 15.22 21.33 15.06
CA VAL A 242 13.81 20.88 14.93
C VAL A 242 13.61 19.94 13.75
N GLU A 243 14.13 20.23 12.55
CA GLU A 243 14.02 19.30 11.42
C GLU A 243 14.90 18.08 11.64
N SER A 244 16.11 18.25 12.19
CA SER A 244 16.93 17.13 12.61
C SER A 244 16.19 16.28 13.64
N GLU A 245 15.48 16.86 14.63
CA GLU A 245 14.73 16.11 15.63
C GLU A 245 13.45 15.47 15.06
N ALA A 246 12.67 16.15 14.23
CA ALA A 246 11.45 15.60 13.62
C ALA A 246 11.75 14.52 12.56
N ASN A 247 12.93 14.57 11.96
CA ASN A 247 13.46 13.49 11.13
C ASN A 247 14.18 12.41 11.98
N ARG A 248 14.89 12.81 13.04
CA ARG A 248 15.48 11.92 14.05
C ARG A 248 14.37 11.05 14.58
N GLU A 249 13.24 11.66 14.92
CA GLU A 249 11.93 11.03 14.94
C GLU A 249 11.80 10.11 13.69
N TRP A 250 11.37 10.51 12.50
CA TRP A 250 10.99 9.54 11.44
C TRP A 250 12.06 8.52 10.88
N GLN A 251 13.30 8.36 11.41
CA GLN A 251 14.37 7.51 10.80
C GLN A 251 15.17 6.45 11.63
N SER A 252 14.75 5.97 12.81
CA SER A 252 15.58 5.08 13.68
C SER A 252 15.59 3.55 13.50
N ALA A 253 16.80 2.99 13.62
CA ALA A 253 17.28 2.45 14.90
C ALA A 253 18.70 3.04 15.21
N ALA A 254 19.19 2.92 16.46
CA ALA A 254 20.48 3.42 17.03
C ALA A 254 21.60 3.87 16.03
N LYS A 255 22.26 5.04 16.19
CA LYS A 255 22.64 5.77 17.42
C LYS A 255 22.05 7.18 17.60
N ASN A 256 21.38 7.75 16.58
CA ASN A 256 20.84 9.12 16.62
C ASN A 256 19.55 9.22 15.80
N LYS A 257 18.47 8.56 16.26
CA LYS A 257 17.10 8.56 15.68
C LYS A 257 16.08 8.00 16.73
N ALA A 258 14.74 8.18 16.65
CA ALA A 258 13.74 7.62 17.60
C ALA A 258 12.32 7.15 17.11
N ILE A 259 11.80 7.52 15.93
CA ILE A 259 10.37 7.35 15.52
C ILE A 259 10.11 6.75 14.10
N PHE A 260 11.10 6.45 13.25
CA PHE A 260 10.92 5.35 12.26
C PHE A 260 10.40 4.14 12.99
N ILE A 261 10.94 3.92 14.21
CA ILE A 261 10.44 2.99 15.20
C ILE A 261 8.92 3.02 15.26
N LEU A 262 8.20 4.14 15.29
CA LEU A 262 6.77 4.12 15.55
C LEU A 262 5.94 3.88 14.27
N GLY A 263 6.33 4.42 13.12
CA GLY A 263 5.74 3.99 11.83
C GLY A 263 6.03 2.52 11.52
N ARG A 264 7.30 2.12 11.61
CA ARG A 264 7.80 0.74 11.47
C ARG A 264 7.16 -0.21 12.46
N ARG A 265 7.13 0.11 13.76
CA ARG A 265 6.54 -0.73 14.83
C ARG A 265 5.04 -0.84 14.67
N LEU A 266 4.35 0.23 14.26
CA LEU A 266 2.92 0.12 13.99
C LEU A 266 2.69 -0.90 12.86
N MET A 267 3.34 -0.75 11.70
CA MET A 267 3.19 -1.68 10.58
C MET A 267 3.68 -3.10 10.92
N LEU A 268 4.89 -3.22 11.49
CA LEU A 268 5.55 -4.49 11.81
C LEU A 268 4.84 -5.25 12.92
N SER A 269 4.52 -4.60 14.05
CA SER A 269 3.81 -5.27 15.14
C SER A 269 2.37 -5.60 14.78
N THR A 270 1.71 -4.82 13.90
CA THR A 270 0.40 -5.20 13.33
C THR A 270 0.53 -6.44 12.47
N LEU A 271 1.53 -6.49 11.59
CA LEU A 271 1.78 -7.64 10.73
C LEU A 271 2.14 -8.90 11.53
N GLN A 272 2.98 -8.77 12.57
CA GLN A 272 3.32 -9.85 13.50
C GLN A 272 2.11 -10.38 14.26
N VAL A 273 1.23 -9.50 14.75
CA VAL A 273 -0.04 -9.88 15.38
C VAL A 273 -0.97 -10.56 14.37
N ALA A 274 -1.03 -10.06 13.14
CA ALA A 274 -1.86 -10.62 12.09
C ALA A 274 -1.41 -12.04 11.66
N LEU A 275 -0.10 -12.26 11.58
CA LEU A 275 0.52 -13.57 11.36
C LEU A 275 0.31 -14.51 12.55
N ALA A 276 0.43 -14.03 13.79
CA ALA A 276 0.16 -14.85 14.98
C ALA A 276 -1.31 -15.28 15.06
N GLU A 277 -2.23 -14.41 14.68
CA GLU A 277 -3.67 -14.70 14.65
C GLU A 277 -4.07 -15.59 13.46
N ARG A 278 -3.52 -15.37 12.27
CA ARG A 278 -3.83 -16.14 11.05
C ARG A 278 -2.55 -16.64 10.37
N PRO A 279 -1.86 -17.65 10.95
CA PRO A 279 -0.52 -18.08 10.52
C PRO A 279 -0.48 -18.80 9.17
N LYS A 280 -1.63 -19.23 8.64
CA LYS A 280 -1.74 -19.84 7.31
C LYS A 280 -2.04 -18.81 6.20
N ALA A 281 -2.44 -17.61 6.57
CA ALA A 281 -2.83 -16.55 5.65
C ALA A 281 -1.61 -15.87 5.01
N ARG A 282 -1.82 -15.27 3.84
CA ARG A 282 -0.79 -14.52 3.13
C ARG A 282 -0.99 -13.03 3.36
N TRP A 283 -0.32 -12.52 4.40
CA TRP A 283 -0.35 -11.13 4.82
C TRP A 283 0.66 -10.26 4.06
N GLY A 284 0.21 -9.10 3.60
CA GLY A 284 1.04 -8.07 2.98
C GLY A 284 0.33 -6.71 2.94
N PHE A 285 1.10 -5.65 2.77
CA PHE A 285 0.56 -4.30 2.58
C PHE A 285 0.35 -4.00 1.09
N TYR A 286 -0.82 -3.47 0.75
CA TYR A 286 -1.10 -2.93 -0.59
C TYR A 286 -0.10 -1.81 -0.94
N LEU A 287 0.21 -1.66 -2.23
CA LEU A 287 1.28 -0.84 -2.81
C LEU A 287 2.72 -1.36 -2.67
N TYR A 288 3.04 -2.26 -1.72
CA TYR A 288 4.45 -2.56 -1.41
C TYR A 288 5.02 -3.78 -2.19
N PRO A 289 6.22 -3.66 -2.82
CA PRO A 289 7.00 -2.44 -3.03
C PRO A 289 6.43 -1.57 -4.16
N ASP A 290 6.67 -0.25 -4.07
CA ASP A 290 6.39 0.68 -5.17
C ASP A 290 7.66 1.09 -5.92
N CYS A 291 7.50 1.29 -7.22
CA CYS A 291 8.49 1.72 -8.21
C CYS A 291 8.52 3.24 -8.41
N TYR A 292 7.45 3.96 -8.01
CA TYR A 292 7.30 5.42 -8.18
C TYR A 292 7.47 5.94 -9.63
N ASN A 293 7.28 5.06 -10.63
CA ASN A 293 7.44 5.35 -12.05
C ASN A 293 6.21 6.03 -12.68
N TYR A 294 5.59 6.96 -11.95
CA TYR A 294 4.37 7.68 -12.36
C TYR A 294 4.64 8.94 -13.20
N ASN A 295 5.89 9.44 -13.20
CA ASN A 295 6.18 10.81 -13.61
C ASN A 295 6.35 10.97 -15.12
N GLY A 296 5.35 11.54 -15.79
CA GLY A 296 5.45 12.03 -17.17
C GLY A 296 5.34 10.96 -18.26
N PRO A 297 5.39 11.36 -19.55
CA PRO A 297 5.22 10.46 -20.70
C PRO A 297 6.45 9.62 -21.03
N GLN A 298 7.55 9.80 -20.30
CA GLN A 298 8.76 9.00 -20.49
C GLN A 298 8.62 7.66 -19.78
N ILE A 299 9.24 6.63 -20.36
CA ILE A 299 9.26 5.28 -19.78
C ILE A 299 10.36 5.24 -18.73
N HIS A 300 9.97 5.22 -17.45
CA HIS A 300 10.89 5.11 -16.33
C HIS A 300 10.91 3.68 -15.77
N ASP A 301 12.12 3.14 -15.62
CA ASP A 301 12.40 2.06 -14.66
C ASP A 301 12.36 2.63 -13.23
N CYS A 302 12.25 1.76 -12.24
CA CYS A 302 12.40 2.14 -10.85
C CYS A 302 13.85 2.62 -10.65
N THR A 303 14.04 3.89 -10.30
CA THR A 303 15.38 4.47 -10.19
C THR A 303 16.18 3.81 -9.06
N ASP A 304 17.51 3.90 -9.11
CA ASP A 304 18.35 3.23 -8.11
C ASP A 304 18.08 3.75 -6.69
N ILE A 305 17.81 5.05 -6.53
CA ILE A 305 17.36 5.64 -5.25
C ILE A 305 15.99 5.10 -4.78
N VAL A 306 15.09 4.69 -5.69
CA VAL A 306 13.85 3.99 -5.30
C VAL A 306 14.15 2.56 -4.85
N LYS A 307 15.02 1.85 -5.58
CA LYS A 307 15.47 0.49 -5.25
C LYS A 307 16.17 0.45 -3.89
N GLU A 308 17.07 1.39 -3.61
CA GLU A 308 17.74 1.58 -2.33
C GLU A 308 16.76 1.85 -1.19
N ARG A 309 15.83 2.80 -1.36
CA ARG A 309 14.78 3.09 -0.36
C ARG A 309 13.79 1.93 -0.16
N ASN A 310 13.64 1.04 -1.14
CA ASN A 310 12.91 -0.21 -0.94
C ASN A 310 13.77 -1.24 -0.18
N ASN A 311 15.09 -1.27 -0.37
CA ASN A 311 15.99 -2.10 0.44
C ASN A 311 15.95 -1.69 1.93
N GLU A 312 15.80 -0.39 2.24
CA GLU A 312 15.59 0.12 3.61
C GLU A 312 14.29 -0.42 4.27
N LEU A 313 13.36 -0.95 3.47
CA LEU A 313 12.13 -1.61 3.93
C LEU A 313 12.27 -3.14 4.02
N GLU A 314 13.49 -3.69 4.00
CA GLU A 314 13.77 -5.13 4.21
C GLU A 314 12.98 -5.73 5.40
N TRP A 315 12.86 -4.96 6.49
CA TRP A 315 12.13 -5.36 7.70
C TRP A 315 10.64 -5.61 7.47
N LEU A 316 10.02 -4.92 6.50
CA LEU A 316 8.61 -5.08 6.14
C LEU A 316 8.46 -6.33 5.27
N PHE A 317 9.36 -6.50 4.31
CA PHE A 317 9.35 -7.59 3.34
C PHE A 317 9.72 -8.94 3.95
N LYS A 318 10.62 -8.98 4.95
CA LYS A 318 10.97 -10.22 5.67
C LYS A 318 9.85 -10.76 6.56
N GLU A 319 8.99 -9.88 7.06
CA GLU A 319 7.81 -10.28 7.84
C GLU A 319 6.60 -10.55 6.92
N SER A 320 6.53 -9.93 5.74
CA SER A 320 5.44 -10.14 4.79
C SER A 320 5.47 -11.54 4.18
N THR A 321 4.29 -12.11 3.92
CA THR A 321 4.13 -13.44 3.31
C THR A 321 3.50 -13.39 1.91
N VAL A 322 3.32 -12.19 1.35
CA VAL A 322 3.00 -11.87 -0.05
C VAL A 322 3.45 -10.43 -0.37
N LEU A 323 3.83 -10.15 -1.62
CA LEU A 323 4.04 -8.78 -2.13
C LEU A 323 2.86 -8.34 -2.99
N LEU A 324 2.40 -7.10 -2.79
CA LEU A 324 1.16 -6.57 -3.37
C LEU A 324 1.38 -5.21 -4.09
N PRO A 325 2.29 -5.12 -5.09
CA PRO A 325 2.48 -3.91 -5.87
C PRO A 325 1.21 -3.56 -6.65
N SER A 326 0.85 -2.28 -6.72
CA SER A 326 -0.27 -1.80 -7.54
C SER A 326 0.21 -1.24 -8.88
N ALA A 327 -0.47 -1.60 -9.98
CA ALA A 327 -0.24 -1.03 -11.30
C ALA A 327 -1.58 -0.73 -12.01
N TYR A 328 -2.29 0.28 -11.51
CA TYR A 328 -3.48 0.82 -12.16
C TYR A 328 -3.07 1.70 -13.35
N LEU A 329 -3.63 1.45 -14.52
CA LEU A 329 -3.38 2.22 -15.74
C LEU A 329 -4.20 3.50 -15.73
N ASP A 330 -3.54 4.63 -15.98
CA ASP A 330 -4.14 5.93 -16.27
C ASP A 330 -4.45 6.04 -17.77
N SER A 331 -5.66 6.51 -18.12
CA SER A 331 -6.15 6.46 -19.50
C SER A 331 -5.34 7.30 -20.49
N LYS A 332 -4.68 8.38 -20.02
CA LYS A 332 -4.00 9.37 -20.88
C LYS A 332 -2.73 8.85 -21.56
N TYR A 333 -2.17 7.75 -21.08
CA TYR A 333 -0.92 7.18 -21.61
C TYR A 333 -1.17 6.17 -22.74
N ASP A 334 -0.21 6.09 -23.67
CA ASP A 334 -0.23 5.08 -24.72
C ASP A 334 0.06 3.66 -24.18
N ILE A 335 -0.19 2.66 -25.02
CA ILE A 335 0.02 1.26 -24.65
C ILE A 335 1.49 0.91 -24.40
N LYS A 336 2.45 1.59 -25.04
CA LYS A 336 3.88 1.35 -24.87
C LYS A 336 4.33 1.77 -23.47
N TRP A 337 3.87 2.94 -23.01
CA TRP A 337 4.06 3.43 -21.66
C TRP A 337 3.37 2.52 -20.64
N LYS A 338 2.06 2.24 -20.81
CA LYS A 338 1.29 1.35 -19.92
C LYS A 338 1.95 -0.03 -19.74
N THR A 339 2.41 -0.62 -20.86
CA THR A 339 3.12 -1.90 -20.87
C THR A 339 4.46 -1.84 -20.11
N ALA A 340 5.18 -0.71 -20.15
CA ALA A 340 6.46 -0.56 -19.45
C ALA A 340 6.27 -0.21 -17.97
N PHE A 341 5.32 0.65 -17.64
CA PHE A 341 4.91 1.01 -16.28
C PHE A 341 4.62 -0.24 -15.43
N VAL A 342 3.78 -1.14 -15.95
CA VAL A 342 3.44 -2.42 -15.32
C VAL A 342 4.66 -3.35 -15.22
N ARG A 343 5.54 -3.36 -16.22
CA ARG A 343 6.74 -4.22 -16.24
C ARG A 343 7.69 -3.89 -15.09
N HIS A 344 8.08 -2.62 -14.95
CA HIS A 344 9.09 -2.22 -13.96
C HIS A 344 8.57 -2.41 -12.52
N LYS A 345 7.29 -2.12 -12.24
CA LYS A 345 6.65 -2.43 -10.95
C LYS A 345 6.74 -3.91 -10.56
N LYS A 346 6.53 -4.83 -11.51
CA LYS A 346 6.71 -6.27 -11.25
C LYS A 346 8.18 -6.66 -11.09
N GLN A 347 9.06 -6.12 -11.92
CA GLN A 347 10.50 -6.38 -11.82
C GLN A 347 11.03 -5.94 -10.45
N GLU A 348 10.55 -4.84 -9.88
CA GLU A 348 10.93 -4.40 -8.53
C GLU A 348 10.39 -5.32 -7.44
N ALA A 349 9.13 -5.78 -7.52
CA ALA A 349 8.62 -6.77 -6.57
C ALA A 349 9.39 -8.10 -6.63
N LEU A 350 9.74 -8.56 -7.84
CA LEU A 350 10.56 -9.75 -8.04
C LEU A 350 12.00 -9.55 -7.55
N ARG A 351 12.59 -8.37 -7.75
CA ARG A 351 13.91 -7.98 -7.22
C ARG A 351 13.89 -7.96 -5.69
N ILE A 352 12.86 -7.38 -5.07
CA ILE A 352 12.73 -7.36 -3.61
C ILE A 352 12.60 -8.78 -3.06
N ARG A 353 11.83 -9.66 -3.70
CA ARG A 353 11.77 -11.08 -3.33
C ARG A 353 13.15 -11.77 -3.35
N GLN A 354 13.94 -11.53 -4.38
CA GLN A 354 15.31 -12.03 -4.48
C GLN A 354 16.24 -11.40 -3.42
N TYR A 355 16.12 -10.09 -3.20
CA TYR A 355 16.93 -9.31 -2.26
C TYR A 355 16.77 -9.79 -0.81
N VAL A 356 15.54 -10.10 -0.38
CA VAL A 356 15.28 -10.66 0.96
C VAL A 356 15.52 -12.17 1.06
N GLY A 357 15.94 -12.83 -0.03
CA GLY A 357 16.29 -14.25 -0.06
C GLY A 357 15.11 -15.22 0.02
N LEU A 358 13.88 -14.80 -0.29
CA LEU A 358 12.68 -15.63 -0.16
C LEU A 358 12.27 -16.29 -1.47
N SER A 359 11.85 -17.56 -1.40
CA SER A 359 11.34 -18.32 -2.55
C SER A 359 9.92 -17.87 -2.96
N PRO A 360 9.48 -18.15 -4.20
CA PRO A 360 8.10 -17.86 -4.62
C PRO A 360 7.02 -18.50 -3.73
N ARG A 361 7.30 -19.68 -3.15
CA ARG A 361 6.40 -20.35 -2.20
C ARG A 361 6.32 -19.62 -0.85
N ALA A 362 7.43 -19.06 -0.39
CA ALA A 362 7.51 -18.30 0.86
C ALA A 362 6.82 -16.94 0.70
N MET A 363 7.10 -16.23 -0.40
CA MET A 363 6.55 -14.92 -0.70
C MET A 363 6.11 -14.83 -2.17
N PRO A 364 4.86 -15.21 -2.49
CA PRO A 364 4.29 -14.97 -3.81
C PRO A 364 4.15 -13.47 -4.10
N VAL A 365 4.12 -13.11 -5.39
CA VAL A 365 3.87 -11.75 -5.86
C VAL A 365 2.51 -11.71 -6.57
N PHE A 366 1.59 -10.90 -6.05
CA PHE A 366 0.28 -10.65 -6.65
C PHE A 366 0.18 -9.18 -7.04
N LEU A 367 0.16 -8.90 -8.35
CA LEU A 367 -0.03 -7.55 -8.85
C LEU A 367 -1.47 -7.09 -8.59
N TYR A 368 -1.68 -5.95 -7.94
CA TYR A 368 -2.99 -5.30 -7.92
C TYR A 368 -3.22 -4.55 -9.24
N SER A 369 -4.35 -4.79 -9.89
CA SER A 369 -4.74 -4.09 -11.12
C SER A 369 -6.24 -3.88 -11.18
N ARG A 370 -6.68 -2.77 -11.78
CA ARG A 370 -8.09 -2.58 -12.16
C ARG A 370 -8.36 -3.23 -13.51
N PHE A 371 -9.61 -3.20 -13.93
CA PHE A 371 -10.03 -3.42 -15.32
C PHE A 371 -10.80 -2.22 -15.88
N ARG A 372 -10.81 -1.11 -15.13
CA ARG A 372 -11.25 0.23 -15.55
C ARG A 372 -10.16 1.26 -15.24
N HIS A 373 -10.07 2.29 -16.05
CA HIS A 373 -9.18 3.44 -15.82
C HIS A 373 -9.69 4.25 -14.62
N PRO A 374 -8.88 4.54 -13.58
CA PRO A 374 -9.33 5.30 -12.40
C PRO A 374 -9.87 6.70 -12.73
N ASP A 375 -9.33 7.32 -13.79
CA ASP A 375 -9.58 8.71 -14.19
C ASP A 375 -10.81 8.89 -15.09
N THR A 376 -11.19 7.88 -15.87
CA THR A 376 -12.33 7.94 -16.81
C THR A 376 -13.40 6.88 -16.58
N LEU A 377 -13.16 5.92 -15.68
CA LEU A 377 -13.98 4.73 -15.43
C LEU A 377 -14.25 3.87 -16.69
N THR A 378 -13.46 4.07 -17.75
CA THR A 378 -13.57 3.31 -19.00
C THR A 378 -12.88 1.94 -18.87
N TRP A 379 -13.50 0.91 -19.43
CA TRP A 379 -12.97 -0.46 -19.43
C TRP A 379 -11.60 -0.55 -20.13
N TYR A 380 -10.71 -1.39 -19.60
CA TYR A 380 -9.46 -1.73 -20.27
C TYR A 380 -9.73 -2.51 -21.56
N SER A 381 -9.06 -2.10 -22.63
CA SER A 381 -9.03 -2.83 -23.89
C SER A 381 -8.33 -4.19 -23.74
N LEU A 382 -8.53 -5.08 -24.71
CA LEU A 382 -7.84 -6.37 -24.74
C LEU A 382 -6.31 -6.23 -24.70
N ILE A 383 -5.75 -5.16 -25.27
CA ILE A 383 -4.30 -4.93 -25.29
C ILE A 383 -3.80 -4.48 -23.91
N GLU A 384 -4.57 -3.64 -23.21
CA GLU A 384 -4.27 -3.20 -21.84
C GLU A 384 -4.39 -4.36 -20.84
N LEU A 385 -5.40 -5.22 -20.97
CA LEU A 385 -5.50 -6.45 -20.19
C LEU A 385 -4.34 -7.44 -20.46
N ASN A 386 -3.76 -7.44 -21.67
CA ASN A 386 -2.53 -8.20 -21.94
C ASN A 386 -1.31 -7.56 -21.28
N ALA A 387 -1.22 -6.22 -21.31
CA ALA A 387 -0.15 -5.48 -20.64
C ALA A 387 -0.17 -5.68 -19.10
N THR A 388 -1.34 -5.92 -18.50
CA THR A 388 -1.48 -6.28 -17.09
C THR A 388 -1.42 -7.80 -16.87
N ILE A 389 -2.46 -8.56 -17.23
CA ILE A 389 -2.64 -9.97 -16.84
C ILE A 389 -1.63 -10.89 -17.53
N ALA A 390 -1.59 -10.88 -18.88
CA ALA A 390 -0.74 -11.82 -19.64
C ALA A 390 0.75 -11.57 -19.36
N GLN A 391 1.15 -10.29 -19.31
CA GLN A 391 2.50 -9.89 -18.95
C GLN A 391 2.86 -10.21 -17.49
N SER A 392 1.88 -10.45 -16.60
CA SER A 392 2.16 -10.85 -15.21
C SER A 392 2.55 -12.33 -15.15
N LYS A 393 1.76 -13.21 -15.78
CA LYS A 393 2.14 -14.62 -15.98
C LYS A 393 3.49 -14.75 -16.69
N SER A 394 3.73 -13.99 -17.76
CA SER A 394 4.98 -14.10 -18.54
C SER A 394 6.24 -13.61 -17.81
N LEU A 395 6.11 -12.84 -16.73
CA LEU A 395 7.24 -12.31 -15.95
C LEU A 395 7.43 -13.03 -14.62
N GLY A 396 6.66 -14.09 -14.34
CA GLY A 396 6.86 -14.93 -13.15
C GLY A 396 6.33 -14.33 -11.84
N THR A 397 5.31 -13.47 -11.91
CA THR A 397 4.45 -13.21 -10.74
C THR A 397 3.49 -14.38 -10.54
N ASP A 398 3.16 -14.68 -9.30
CA ASP A 398 2.34 -15.82 -8.91
C ASP A 398 0.84 -15.57 -9.17
N GLY A 399 0.43 -14.31 -9.26
CA GLY A 399 -0.92 -13.95 -9.67
C GLY A 399 -1.16 -12.45 -9.90
N ILE A 400 -2.44 -12.13 -10.05
CA ILE A 400 -2.99 -10.77 -10.11
C ILE A 400 -4.26 -10.71 -9.24
N VAL A 401 -4.46 -9.60 -8.53
CA VAL A 401 -5.73 -9.24 -7.90
C VAL A 401 -6.41 -8.20 -8.77
N LEU A 402 -7.62 -8.51 -9.22
CA LEU A 402 -8.51 -7.61 -9.94
C LEU A 402 -9.37 -6.87 -8.91
N TRP A 403 -9.07 -5.59 -8.70
CA TRP A 403 -9.78 -4.72 -7.77
C TRP A 403 -10.56 -3.64 -8.53
N ASP A 404 -11.71 -3.25 -8.00
CA ASP A 404 -12.47 -2.10 -8.50
C ASP A 404 -13.45 -1.60 -7.41
N ASP A 405 -13.87 -0.34 -7.50
CA ASP A 405 -14.76 0.30 -6.53
C ASP A 405 -16.24 -0.10 -6.69
N HIS A 406 -17.06 0.29 -5.71
CA HIS A 406 -18.50 0.01 -5.68
C HIS A 406 -19.26 0.55 -6.90
N LEU A 407 -18.77 1.60 -7.57
CA LEU A 407 -19.45 2.23 -8.70
C LEU A 407 -19.65 1.25 -9.85
N VAL A 408 -18.81 0.21 -9.99
CA VAL A 408 -18.97 -0.83 -11.03
C VAL A 408 -20.11 -1.82 -10.75
N THR A 409 -20.67 -1.79 -9.54
CA THR A 409 -21.65 -2.76 -9.02
C THR A 409 -22.88 -2.11 -8.37
N ASP A 410 -22.95 -0.78 -8.32
CA ASP A 410 -23.96 -0.05 -7.53
C ASP A 410 -25.39 -0.18 -8.02
N THR A 411 -25.58 -0.43 -9.32
CA THR A 411 -26.88 -0.57 -9.96
C THR A 411 -26.96 -1.87 -10.76
N ARG A 412 -28.19 -2.29 -11.07
CA ARG A 412 -28.44 -3.45 -11.92
C ARG A 412 -27.84 -3.26 -13.33
N GLU A 413 -27.86 -2.03 -13.83
CA GLU A 413 -27.31 -1.63 -15.12
C GLU A 413 -25.78 -1.74 -15.12
N HIS A 414 -25.11 -1.25 -14.07
CA HIS A 414 -23.65 -1.38 -13.93
C HIS A 414 -23.23 -2.85 -13.81
N CYS A 415 -23.94 -3.65 -13.00
CA CYS A 415 -23.74 -5.10 -12.94
C CYS A 415 -23.96 -5.81 -14.28
N SER A 416 -24.92 -5.36 -15.09
CA SER A 416 -25.17 -5.92 -16.44
C SER A 416 -24.06 -5.58 -17.42
N LEU A 417 -23.53 -4.35 -17.36
CA LEU A 417 -22.37 -3.92 -18.15
C LEU A 417 -21.10 -4.69 -17.73
N LEU A 418 -20.90 -4.88 -16.43
CA LEU A 418 -19.81 -5.67 -15.86
C LEU A 418 -19.90 -7.14 -16.30
N GLN A 419 -21.06 -7.78 -16.17
CA GLN A 419 -21.29 -9.14 -16.65
C GLN A 419 -20.94 -9.25 -18.13
N ARG A 420 -21.43 -8.32 -18.97
CA ARG A 420 -21.11 -8.30 -20.40
C ARG A 420 -19.60 -8.20 -20.64
N TYR A 421 -18.89 -7.28 -19.98
CA TYR A 421 -17.44 -7.13 -20.12
C TYR A 421 -16.65 -8.37 -19.66
N VAL A 422 -17.07 -9.00 -18.56
CA VAL A 422 -16.54 -10.30 -18.11
C VAL A 422 -16.75 -11.35 -19.19
N THR A 423 -17.97 -11.54 -19.68
CA THR A 423 -18.31 -12.58 -20.66
C THR A 423 -17.63 -12.37 -22.03
N THR A 424 -17.51 -11.13 -22.52
CA THR A 424 -17.02 -10.86 -23.88
C THR A 424 -15.54 -10.54 -23.97
N THR A 425 -14.85 -10.22 -22.86
CA THR A 425 -13.50 -9.63 -22.92
C THR A 425 -12.58 -10.14 -21.83
N LEU A 426 -12.87 -9.85 -20.56
CA LEU A 426 -11.97 -10.19 -19.45
C LEU A 426 -11.89 -11.72 -19.22
N GLY A 427 -13.04 -12.37 -19.10
CA GLY A 427 -13.15 -13.80 -18.82
C GLY A 427 -12.47 -14.68 -19.88
N PRO A 428 -12.80 -14.55 -21.18
CA PRO A 428 -12.15 -15.30 -22.24
C PRO A 428 -10.62 -15.12 -22.30
N LEU A 429 -10.12 -13.91 -22.00
CA LEU A 429 -8.69 -13.66 -21.91
C LEU A 429 -8.07 -14.40 -20.72
N VAL A 430 -8.64 -14.29 -19.52
CA VAL A 430 -8.12 -14.97 -18.32
C VAL A 430 -8.14 -16.48 -18.52
N GLN A 431 -9.23 -17.04 -19.05
CA GLN A 431 -9.36 -18.46 -19.32
C GLN A 431 -8.25 -18.95 -20.27
N LYS A 432 -7.94 -18.20 -21.35
CA LYS A 432 -6.82 -18.46 -22.25
C LYS A 432 -5.46 -18.39 -21.55
N ILE A 433 -5.22 -17.37 -20.71
CA ILE A 433 -3.94 -17.18 -20.00
C ILE A 433 -3.70 -18.31 -18.99
N VAL A 434 -4.72 -18.72 -18.24
CA VAL A 434 -4.59 -19.75 -17.20
C VAL A 434 -4.51 -21.15 -17.83
N ASN A 435 -5.30 -21.45 -18.86
CA ASN A 435 -5.32 -22.79 -19.48
C ASN A 435 -4.09 -23.06 -20.36
N ASN A 436 -3.45 -22.05 -20.94
CA ASN A 436 -2.19 -22.19 -21.67
C ASN A 436 -1.01 -22.27 -20.70
N SER A 437 -0.92 -23.37 -19.94
CA SER A 437 0.15 -23.68 -18.97
C SER A 437 0.94 -24.90 -19.39
#